data_AF-A0A0A0VC69-F1
#
_entry.id   AF-A0A0A0VC69-F1
#
_cell.length_a   1.000
_cell.length_b   1.000
_cell.length_c   1.000
_cell.angle_alpha   90.00
_cell.angle_beta   90.00
_cell.angle_gamma   90.00
#
_symmetry.space_group_name_H-M   'P 1'
#
loop_
_entity.id
_entity.type
_entity.pdbx_description
1 polymer ?
#
loop_
_entity_poly.entity_id
_entity_poly.type
_entity_poly.pdbx_seq_one_letter_code
_entity_poly.pdbx_strand_id
1 'polypeptide(L)' 'MKTVAVFALLVVVLSVMYSPTDGASQPRCGYCNPMECPQVNCPCGAYMDACNCCALCRNCRG' A
#
# COMPACT_ATOMS: atom_id res chain seq x y z
N MET A 1 -27.44 -27.96 22.78
CA MET A 1 -27.39 -26.56 23.27
C MET A 1 -25.96 -26.05 23.42
N LYS A 2 -25.08 -26.74 24.17
CA LYS A 2 -23.67 -26.33 24.36
C LYS A 2 -22.87 -26.18 23.06
N THR A 3 -23.04 -27.11 22.11
CA THR A 3 -22.36 -27.09 20.80
C THR A 3 -22.77 -25.93 19.91
N VAL A 4 -24.06 -25.54 19.95
CA VAL A 4 -24.60 -24.42 19.17
C VAL A 4 -24.05 -23.09 19.68
N ALA A 5 -23.94 -22.94 21.00
CA ALA A 5 -23.36 -21.74 21.62
C ALA A 5 -21.88 -21.56 21.26
N VAL A 6 -21.10 -22.66 21.23
CA VAL A 6 -19.69 -22.62 20.82
C VAL A 6 -19.54 -22.24 19.35
N PHE A 7 -20.39 -22.80 18.47
CA PHE A 7 -20.37 -22.46 17.05
C PHE A 7 -20.71 -20.98 16.80
N ALA A 8 -21.71 -20.45 17.50
CA ALA A 8 -22.09 -19.04 17.40
C ALA A 8 -20.95 -18.11 17.83
N LEU A 9 -20.27 -18.42 18.95
CA LEU A 9 -19.10 -17.67 19.42
C LEU A 9 -17.97 -17.69 18.38
N LEU A 10 -17.72 -18.84 17.76
CA LEU A 10 -16.65 -19.01 16.79
C LEU A 10 -16.91 -18.20 15.50
N VAL A 11 -18.16 -18.17 15.03
CA VAL A 11 -18.59 -17.34 13.89
C VAL A 11 -18.43 -15.85 14.18
N VAL A 12 -18.78 -15.41 15.38
CA VAL A 12 -18.61 -14.00 15.79
C VAL A 12 -17.13 -13.61 15.80
N VAL A 13 -16.25 -14.44 16.37
CA VAL A 13 -14.80 -14.17 16.39
C VAL A 13 -14.23 -14.08 14.97
N LEU A 14 -14.61 -15.01 14.09
CA LEU A 14 -14.20 -14.99 12.67
C LEU A 14 -14.67 -13.73 11.95
N SER A 15 -15.89 -13.26 12.22
CA SER A 15 -16.44 -12.05 11.58
C SER A 15 -15.69 -10.77 11.98
N VAL A 16 -15.22 -10.68 13.23
CA VAL A 16 -14.44 -9.53 13.71
C VAL A 16 -13.04 -9.50 13.06
N MET A 17 -12.44 -10.67 12.85
CA MET A 17 -11.15 -10.78 12.14
C MET A 17 -11.25 -10.45 10.65
N TYR A 18 -12.44 -10.59 10.06
CA TYR A 18 -12.74 -10.19 8.67
C TYR A 18 -13.06 -8.70 8.52
N SER A 19 -12.77 -7.87 9.52
CA SER A 19 -12.71 -6.42 9.30
C SER A 19 -11.72 -6.20 8.16
N PRO A 20 -12.14 -5.66 6.99
CA PRO A 20 -11.20 -5.32 5.96
C PRO A 20 -10.32 -4.24 6.56
N THR A 21 -9.11 -4.61 7.01
CA THR A 21 -8.05 -3.64 7.20
C THR A 21 -8.00 -2.88 5.89
N ASP A 22 -8.30 -1.58 5.91
CA ASP A 22 -8.30 -0.69 4.74
C ASP A 22 -7.04 -0.95 3.93
N GLY A 23 -7.20 -1.86 2.97
CA GLY A 23 -6.11 -2.63 2.43
C GLY A 23 -5.50 -1.77 1.36
N ALA A 24 -4.46 -1.01 1.74
CA ALA A 24 -3.52 -0.38 0.84
C ALA A 24 -4.18 0.15 -0.44
N SER A 25 -5.21 1.00 -0.29
CA SER A 25 -5.79 1.71 -1.42
C SER A 25 -4.64 2.38 -2.16
N GLN A 26 -4.41 2.00 -3.42
CA GLN A 26 -3.40 2.68 -4.24
C GLN A 26 -3.64 4.19 -4.11
N PRO A 27 -2.60 4.99 -3.86
CA PRO A 27 -2.76 6.42 -3.72
C PRO A 27 -3.53 6.94 -4.92
N ARG A 28 -4.57 7.76 -4.70
CA ARG A 28 -5.26 8.42 -5.81
C ARG A 28 -4.27 9.40 -6.45
N CYS A 29 -3.60 8.95 -7.49
CA CYS A 29 -2.69 9.76 -8.25
C CYS A 29 -3.49 10.82 -9.00
N GLY A 30 -3.13 12.09 -8.80
CA GLY A 30 -3.69 13.21 -9.55
C GLY A 30 -3.13 13.29 -10.96
N TYR A 31 -3.38 14.42 -11.62
CA TYR A 31 -2.72 14.73 -12.90
C TYR A 31 -1.20 14.83 -12.68
N CYS A 32 -0.43 14.07 -13.46
CA CYS A 32 1.02 14.13 -13.45
C CYS A 32 1.52 15.20 -14.42
N ASN A 33 2.28 16.18 -13.91
CA ASN A 33 3.01 17.13 -14.74
C ASN A 33 4.52 16.84 -14.67
N PRO A 34 5.11 16.12 -15.65
CA PRO A 34 6.52 15.75 -15.61
C PRO A 34 7.49 16.94 -15.67
N MET A 35 7.02 18.13 -16.08
CA MET A 35 7.80 19.36 -16.09
C MET A 35 8.10 19.88 -14.67
N GLU A 36 7.26 19.54 -13.69
CA GLU A 36 7.43 19.94 -12.28
C GLU A 36 8.31 18.96 -11.49
N CYS A 37 8.66 17.82 -12.11
CA CYS A 37 9.52 16.85 -11.46
C CYS A 37 10.94 17.38 -11.28
N PRO A 38 11.58 17.11 -10.13
CA PRO A 38 12.96 17.47 -9.91
C PRO A 38 13.87 16.71 -10.88
N GLN A 39 14.85 17.42 -11.46
CA GLN A 39 15.91 16.80 -12.26
C GLN A 39 16.87 16.10 -11.30
N VAL A 40 16.87 14.77 -11.32
CA VAL A 40 17.70 13.94 -10.43
C VAL A 40 18.82 13.26 -11.21
N ASN A 41 20.04 13.31 -10.68
CA ASN A 41 21.16 12.52 -11.19
C ASN A 41 21.47 11.40 -10.18
N CYS A 42 21.01 10.19 -10.47
CA CYS A 42 21.07 9.08 -9.53
C CYS A 42 22.18 8.09 -9.90
N PRO A 43 23.36 8.13 -9.24
CA PRO A 43 24.52 7.30 -9.61
C PRO A 43 24.26 5.80 -9.44
N CYS A 44 23.38 5.43 -8.51
CA CYS A 44 23.00 4.05 -8.21
C CYS A 44 21.69 3.62 -8.89
N GLY A 45 21.23 4.41 -9.87
CA GLY A 45 19.99 4.20 -10.60
C GLY A 45 18.77 4.92 -10.00
N ALA A 46 17.75 5.08 -10.83
CA ALA A 46 16.49 5.72 -10.46
C ALA A 46 15.32 4.71 -10.43
N TYR A 47 14.20 5.12 -9.86
CA TYR A 47 12.92 4.42 -9.93
C TYR A 47 11.79 5.46 -9.95
N MET A 48 10.62 5.11 -10.47
CA MET A 48 9.50 6.05 -10.44
C MET A 48 8.80 6.05 -9.10
N ASP A 49 8.18 7.18 -8.75
CA ASP A 49 7.31 7.29 -7.58
C ASP A 49 6.12 6.32 -7.63
N ALA A 50 5.33 6.27 -6.55
CA ALA A 50 4.17 5.38 -6.44
C ALA A 50 3.09 5.64 -7.51
N CYS A 51 3.14 6.79 -8.19
CA CYS A 51 2.21 7.21 -9.22
C CYS A 51 2.79 7.13 -10.64
N ASN A 52 4.01 6.60 -10.80
CA ASN A 52 4.77 6.60 -12.04
C ASN A 52 4.91 7.99 -12.69
N CYS A 53 5.03 9.05 -11.89
CA CYS A 53 5.14 10.43 -12.38
C CYS A 53 6.59 10.93 -12.40
N CYS A 54 7.24 11.00 -11.25
CA CYS A 54 8.61 11.51 -11.13
C CYS A 54 9.63 10.40 -10.88
N ALA A 55 10.86 10.60 -11.37
CA ALA A 55 11.99 9.74 -11.06
C ALA A 55 12.60 10.11 -9.70
N LEU A 56 12.89 9.10 -8.88
CA LEU A 56 13.49 9.18 -7.55
C LEU A 56 14.79 8.36 -7.53
N CYS A 57 15.78 8.78 -6.75
CA CYS A 57 17.04 8.06 -6.64
C CYS A 57 16.95 6.86 -5.71
N ARG A 58 17.52 5.73 -6.15
CA ARG A 58 17.73 4.58 -5.26
C ARG A 58 18.86 4.88 -4.31
N ASN A 59 18.71 4.43 -3.07
CA ASN A 59 19.84 4.37 -2.16
C ASN A 59 20.87 3.38 -2.68
N CYS A 60 22.13 3.82 -2.74
CA CYS A 60 23.26 2.94 -2.97
C CYS A 60 23.33 1.95 -1.81
N ARG A 61 23.54 0.66 -2.11
CA ARG A 61 23.86 -0.32 -1.06
C ARG A 61 25.23 0.06 -0.49
N GLY A 62 25.30 0.25 0.83
CA GLY A 62 26.54 0.47 1.58
C GLY A 62 27.29 -0.83 1.79
#